data_AF-A0A962AMX7-F1
#
_entry.id   AF-A0A962AMX7-F1
#
_cell.length_a   1.000
_cell.length_b   1.000
_cell.length_c   1.000
_cell.angle_alpha   90.00
_cell.angle_beta   90.00
_cell.angle_gamma   90.00
#
_symmetry.space_group_name_H-M   'P 1'
#
loop_
_entity.id
_entity.type
_entity.pdbx_description
1 polymer ?
#
loop_
_entity_poly.entity_id
_entity_poly.type
_entity_poly.pdbx_seq_one_letter_code
_entity_poly.pdbx_strand_id
1 'polypeptide(L)'
;MPVLIGLAIALAVAAVLALSGAFVTPPIKQSLLPVTAPSADTRAREEAEHREVLRHEAEKMAAERAAADKKTAEERAEAERTAAAERAELARKTEAAQKVETERRETERRRLEAARKAAADKEEHERIDAEKRAAQALAEARRTEAEARLKADAAEADWRASAGGGAAALQSYLQRHPDGAHAADARAALDGLLNSRPARGKDVAPARDFTPDARDDAAARGQAPRRNQPRAAATRHPAKAAAPAQSADRRPRKRGHASTARLKPVLGANGERVIRIVRANALKSPAARVAVASPAPKTDAAAAPKQDQTARPVAELFPAEPPRASARYDIPEAIFAAMRTYGEATKFLLAALENGGYAERSFFSTQGGVAMITRLERIADDGAPMPARWSLKQPPDGAVEQTLAFLRGKFAVEPGRYRTIVFQLHDHPAPAIVKTAAGGRSKGGTTCAVLVYEFVSDGSTVRLVENGLSAKEHLAKAGLLKAFEPAR
;
A
#
# COMPACT_ATOMS: atom_id res chain seq x y z
N MET A 1 -9.78 -31.68 -25.22
CA MET A 1 -9.77 -33.06 -24.69
C MET A 1 -11.02 -33.89 -25.07
N PRO A 2 -12.29 -33.43 -24.91
CA PRO A 2 -13.45 -34.31 -25.16
C PRO A 2 -13.69 -34.66 -26.64
N VAL A 3 -13.21 -33.84 -27.58
CA VAL A 3 -13.39 -34.06 -29.04
C VAL A 3 -12.55 -35.24 -29.56
N LEU A 4 -11.41 -35.54 -28.93
CA LEU A 4 -10.52 -36.63 -29.37
C LEU A 4 -11.03 -38.02 -28.97
N ILE A 5 -11.81 -38.13 -27.89
CA ILE A 5 -12.38 -39.40 -27.43
C ILE A 5 -13.54 -39.85 -28.35
N GLY A 6 -14.33 -38.91 -28.87
CA GLY A 6 -15.44 -39.22 -29.78
C GLY A 6 -14.98 -39.83 -31.12
N LEU A 7 -13.84 -39.39 -31.66
CA LEU A 7 -13.31 -39.88 -32.93
C LEU A 7 -12.81 -41.33 -32.85
N ALA A 8 -12.22 -41.72 -31.71
CA ALA A 8 -11.69 -43.07 -31.50
C ALA A 8 -12.81 -44.12 -31.42
N ILE A 9 -13.95 -43.78 -30.81
CA ILE A 9 -15.10 -44.71 -30.70
C ILE A 9 -15.78 -44.91 -32.06
N ALA A 10 -15.90 -43.87 -32.88
CA ALA A 10 -16.49 -43.98 -34.22
C ALA A 10 -15.67 -44.90 -35.15
N LEU A 11 -14.33 -44.85 -35.06
CA LEU A 11 -13.44 -45.71 -35.85
C LEU A 11 -13.52 -47.18 -35.42
N ALA A 12 -13.72 -47.46 -34.13
CA ALA A 12 -13.86 -48.83 -33.64
C ALA A 12 -15.16 -49.51 -34.12
N VAL A 13 -16.27 -48.76 -34.19
CA VAL A 13 -17.56 -49.30 -34.67
C VAL A 13 -17.53 -49.59 -36.18
N ALA A 14 -16.86 -48.74 -36.96
CA ALA A 14 -16.70 -48.95 -38.41
C ALA A 14 -15.86 -50.22 -38.72
N ALA A 15 -14.84 -50.52 -37.90
CA ALA A 15 -14.00 -51.71 -38.08
C ALA A 15 -14.76 -53.03 -37.80
N VAL A 16 -15.68 -53.05 -36.82
CA VAL A 16 -16.47 -54.24 -36.50
C VAL A 16 -17.55 -54.53 -37.56
N LEU A 17 -18.15 -53.48 -38.13
CA LEU A 17 -19.11 -53.63 -39.23
C LEU A 17 -18.43 -54.10 -40.53
N ALA A 18 -17.18 -53.71 -40.79
CA ALA A 18 -16.43 -54.17 -41.96
C ALA A 18 -16.04 -55.65 -41.90
N LEU A 19 -15.89 -56.24 -40.71
CA LEU A 19 -15.54 -57.66 -40.55
C LEU A 19 -16.75 -58.62 -40.66
N SER A 20 -17.98 -58.12 -40.75
CA SER A 20 -19.20 -58.95 -40.70
C SER A 20 -19.75 -59.33 -42.08
N GLY A 21 -19.13 -58.88 -43.17
CA GLY A 21 -19.64 -59.07 -44.53
C GLY A 21 -18.84 -60.08 -45.36
N ALA A 22 -18.99 -61.39 -45.11
CA ALA A 22 -18.81 -62.46 -46.11
C ALA A 22 -19.02 -63.86 -45.50
N PHE A 23 -20.26 -64.24 -45.20
CA PHE A 23 -20.61 -65.66 -45.10
C PHE A 23 -21.13 -66.13 -46.45
N VAL A 24 -20.24 -66.74 -47.23
CA VAL A 24 -20.57 -67.48 -48.45
C VAL A 24 -21.23 -68.79 -48.03
N THR A 25 -22.54 -68.89 -48.24
CA THR A 25 -23.28 -70.15 -48.08
C THR A 25 -22.93 -71.10 -49.24
N PRO A 26 -22.53 -72.36 -48.96
CA PRO A 26 -22.33 -73.34 -50.02
C PRO A 26 -23.68 -73.83 -50.58
N PRO A 27 -23.74 -74.23 -51.87
CA PRO A 27 -24.96 -74.74 -52.49
C PRO A 27 -25.29 -76.13 -51.95
N ILE A 28 -26.41 -76.22 -51.22
CA ILE A 28 -26.99 -77.50 -50.79
C ILE A 28 -27.62 -78.16 -52.02
N LYS A 29 -27.07 -79.31 -52.43
CA LYS A 29 -27.64 -80.18 -53.46
C LYS A 29 -28.91 -80.83 -52.89
N GLN A 30 -30.07 -80.45 -53.41
CA GLN A 30 -31.35 -81.10 -53.11
C GLN A 30 -31.45 -82.44 -53.84
N SER A 31 -31.34 -83.53 -53.07
CA SER A 31 -31.66 -84.89 -53.51
C SER A 31 -33.18 -85.06 -53.48
N LEU A 32 -33.81 -85.10 -54.66
CA LEU A 32 -35.24 -85.40 -54.82
C LEU A 32 -35.46 -86.90 -54.63
N LEU A 33 -35.98 -87.28 -53.46
CA LEU A 33 -36.59 -88.60 -53.24
C LEU A 33 -38.12 -88.46 -53.30
N PRO A 34 -38.84 -89.46 -53.85
CA PRO A 34 -40.28 -89.43 -53.99
C PRO A 34 -40.96 -89.61 -52.62
N VAL A 35 -41.57 -88.54 -52.13
CA VAL A 35 -42.39 -88.57 -50.91
C VAL A 35 -43.74 -89.19 -51.26
N THR A 36 -43.97 -90.40 -50.77
CA THR A 36 -45.30 -91.03 -50.74
C THR A 36 -46.25 -90.16 -49.93
N ALA A 37 -47.34 -89.73 -50.56
CA ALA A 37 -48.32 -88.82 -49.97
C ALA A 37 -48.99 -89.47 -48.74
N PRO A 38 -48.96 -88.83 -47.56
CA PRO A 38 -49.61 -89.36 -46.37
C PRO A 38 -51.14 -89.35 -46.55
N SER A 39 -51.78 -90.36 -45.96
CA SER A 39 -53.24 -90.53 -45.88
C SER A 39 -53.90 -89.31 -45.22
N ALA A 40 -55.17 -89.03 -45.56
CA ALA A 40 -55.90 -87.86 -45.07
C ALA A 40 -55.98 -87.80 -43.52
N ASP A 41 -56.11 -88.95 -42.85
CA ASP A 41 -56.19 -89.03 -41.39
C ASP A 41 -54.86 -88.73 -40.69
N THR A 42 -53.73 -89.09 -41.31
CA THR A 42 -52.40 -88.76 -40.78
C THR A 42 -52.11 -87.26 -40.88
N ARG A 43 -52.57 -86.59 -41.95
CA ARG A 43 -52.42 -85.12 -42.09
C ARG A 43 -53.22 -84.36 -41.04
N ALA A 44 -54.46 -84.78 -40.75
CA ALA A 44 -55.29 -84.10 -39.76
C ALA A 44 -54.67 -84.16 -38.34
N ARG A 45 -54.01 -85.27 -38.00
CA ARG A 45 -53.29 -85.42 -36.73
C ARG A 45 -52.00 -84.59 -36.70
N GLU A 46 -51.20 -84.65 -37.76
CA GLU A 46 -49.98 -83.83 -37.89
C GLU A 46 -50.30 -82.33 -37.83
N GLU A 47 -51.39 -81.89 -38.46
CA GLU A 47 -51.87 -80.50 -38.39
C GLU A 47 -52.37 -80.10 -37.01
N ALA A 48 -52.92 -81.02 -36.22
CA ALA A 48 -53.30 -80.76 -34.84
C ALA A 48 -52.07 -80.64 -33.93
N GLU A 49 -51.12 -81.56 -34.03
CA GLU A 49 -49.85 -81.56 -33.27
C GLU A 49 -49.02 -80.30 -33.62
N HIS A 50 -48.93 -79.95 -34.91
CA HIS A 50 -48.25 -78.72 -35.35
C HIS A 50 -48.93 -77.45 -34.80
N ARG A 51 -50.27 -77.41 -34.70
CA ARG A 51 -50.99 -76.29 -34.08
C ARG A 51 -50.70 -76.15 -32.59
N GLU A 52 -50.55 -77.25 -31.86
CA GLU A 52 -50.15 -77.21 -30.45
C GLU A 52 -48.70 -76.74 -30.27
N VAL A 53 -47.78 -77.21 -31.11
CA VAL A 53 -46.38 -76.72 -31.12
C VAL A 53 -46.34 -75.22 -31.39
N LEU A 54 -47.06 -74.72 -32.39
CA LEU A 54 -47.13 -73.29 -32.69
C LEU A 54 -47.73 -72.47 -31.55
N ARG A 55 -48.74 -73.00 -30.83
CA ARG A 55 -49.28 -72.33 -29.63
C ARG A 55 -48.24 -72.25 -28.53
N HIS A 56 -47.55 -73.35 -28.24
CA HIS A 56 -46.50 -73.39 -27.23
C HIS A 56 -45.31 -72.46 -27.60
N GLU A 57 -44.91 -72.42 -28.86
CA GLU A 57 -43.90 -71.47 -29.35
C GLU A 57 -44.36 -70.01 -29.23
N ALA A 58 -45.62 -69.72 -29.57
CA ALA A 58 -46.20 -68.38 -29.42
C ALA A 58 -46.25 -67.95 -27.94
N GLU A 59 -46.65 -68.84 -27.03
CA GLU A 59 -46.64 -68.60 -25.58
C GLU A 59 -45.23 -68.37 -25.05
N LYS A 60 -44.26 -69.18 -25.49
CA LYS A 60 -42.84 -69.00 -25.14
C LYS A 60 -42.32 -67.64 -25.63
N MET A 61 -42.58 -67.28 -26.89
CA MET A 61 -42.18 -66.00 -27.46
C MET A 61 -42.87 -64.82 -26.74
N ALA A 62 -44.13 -64.97 -26.33
CA ALA A 62 -44.83 -63.97 -25.54
C ALA A 62 -44.22 -63.81 -24.14
N ALA A 63 -43.87 -64.91 -23.47
CA ALA A 63 -43.19 -64.88 -22.18
C ALA A 63 -41.78 -64.26 -22.27
N GLU A 64 -41.02 -64.57 -23.33
CA GLU A 64 -39.71 -63.97 -23.58
C GLU A 64 -39.81 -62.46 -23.83
N ARG A 65 -40.80 -62.01 -24.61
CA ARG A 65 -41.08 -60.57 -24.81
C ARG A 65 -41.46 -59.88 -23.50
N ALA A 66 -42.35 -60.48 -22.71
CA ALA A 66 -42.73 -59.94 -21.42
C ALA A 66 -41.54 -59.84 -20.45
N ALA A 67 -40.62 -60.83 -20.47
CA ALA A 67 -39.39 -60.79 -19.68
C ALA A 67 -38.42 -59.70 -20.18
N ALA A 68 -38.30 -59.51 -21.50
CA ALA A 68 -37.48 -58.46 -22.10
C ALA A 68 -38.02 -57.06 -21.77
N ASP A 69 -39.34 -56.87 -21.85
CA ASP A 69 -40.00 -55.60 -21.50
C ASP A 69 -39.83 -55.30 -20.00
N LYS A 70 -39.97 -56.31 -19.14
CA LYS A 70 -39.72 -56.18 -17.71
C LYS A 70 -38.27 -55.76 -17.42
N LYS A 71 -37.29 -56.43 -18.06
CA LYS A 71 -35.87 -56.08 -17.91
C LYS A 71 -35.58 -54.65 -18.38
N THR A 72 -36.14 -54.26 -19.52
CA THR A 72 -35.99 -52.90 -20.06
C THR A 72 -36.61 -51.85 -19.13
N ALA A 73 -37.75 -52.16 -18.51
CA ALA A 73 -38.38 -51.29 -17.53
C ALA A 73 -37.55 -51.15 -16.23
N GLU A 74 -36.93 -52.24 -15.76
CA GLU A 74 -36.01 -52.23 -14.62
C GLU A 74 -34.76 -51.40 -14.90
N GLU A 75 -34.11 -51.59 -16.06
CA GLU A 75 -32.94 -50.80 -16.48
C GLU A 75 -33.29 -49.30 -16.61
N ARG A 76 -34.47 -48.98 -17.15
CA ARG A 76 -34.93 -47.58 -17.23
C ARG A 76 -35.18 -46.99 -15.84
N ALA A 77 -35.79 -47.74 -14.93
CA ALA A 77 -36.02 -47.28 -13.56
C ALA A 77 -34.70 -47.05 -12.81
N GLU A 78 -33.69 -47.89 -13.02
CA GLU A 78 -32.35 -47.70 -12.45
C GLU A 78 -31.63 -46.48 -13.05
N ALA A 79 -31.72 -46.27 -14.37
CA ALA A 79 -31.19 -45.09 -15.03
C ALA A 79 -31.85 -43.81 -14.52
N GLU A 80 -33.17 -43.79 -14.34
CA GLU A 80 -33.90 -42.66 -13.78
C GLU A 80 -33.50 -42.37 -12.31
N ARG A 81 -33.26 -43.40 -11.49
CA ARG A 81 -32.75 -43.24 -10.12
C ARG A 81 -31.35 -42.64 -10.10
N THR A 82 -30.46 -43.10 -10.97
CA THR A 82 -29.09 -42.58 -11.08
C THR A 82 -29.11 -41.12 -11.54
N ALA A 83 -29.90 -40.79 -12.56
CA ALA A 83 -30.06 -39.41 -13.03
C ALA A 83 -30.66 -38.50 -11.95
N ALA A 84 -31.61 -38.99 -11.14
CA ALA A 84 -32.17 -38.24 -10.01
C ALA A 84 -31.11 -38.00 -8.92
N ALA A 85 -30.27 -38.98 -8.62
CA ALA A 85 -29.18 -38.85 -7.65
C ALA A 85 -28.14 -37.82 -8.10
N GLU A 86 -27.72 -37.86 -9.37
CA GLU A 86 -26.77 -36.88 -9.93
C GLU A 86 -27.34 -35.46 -9.92
N ARG A 87 -28.62 -35.29 -10.25
CA ARG A 87 -29.29 -33.98 -10.16
C ARG A 87 -29.34 -33.45 -8.73
N ALA A 88 -29.62 -34.32 -7.76
CA ALA A 88 -29.62 -33.95 -6.34
C ALA A 88 -28.22 -33.56 -5.86
N GLU A 89 -27.18 -34.25 -6.31
CA GLU A 89 -25.78 -33.91 -5.99
C GLU A 89 -25.39 -32.55 -6.61
N LEU A 90 -25.74 -32.31 -7.87
CA LEU A 90 -25.49 -31.04 -8.53
C LEU A 90 -26.19 -29.88 -7.81
N ALA A 91 -27.45 -30.08 -7.40
CA ALA A 91 -28.20 -29.09 -6.62
C ALA A 91 -27.47 -28.75 -5.30
N ARG A 92 -27.01 -29.75 -4.54
CA ARG A 92 -26.24 -29.53 -3.31
C ARG A 92 -24.93 -28.79 -3.56
N LYS A 93 -24.22 -29.11 -4.65
CA LYS A 93 -22.98 -28.40 -5.05
C LYS A 93 -23.28 -26.93 -5.40
N THR A 94 -24.37 -26.65 -6.11
CA THR A 94 -24.75 -25.27 -6.45
C THR A 94 -25.16 -24.45 -5.22
N GLU A 95 -25.88 -25.04 -4.28
CA GLU A 95 -26.25 -24.39 -3.02
C GLU A 95 -25.01 -24.09 -2.16
N ALA A 96 -24.08 -25.05 -2.07
CA ALA A 96 -22.82 -24.84 -1.37
C ALA A 96 -21.99 -23.71 -2.01
N ALA A 97 -21.92 -23.65 -3.35
CA ALA A 97 -21.22 -22.58 -4.06
C ALA A 97 -21.87 -21.20 -3.81
N GLN A 98 -23.21 -21.12 -3.81
CA GLN A 98 -23.93 -19.88 -3.50
C GLN A 98 -23.69 -19.42 -2.06
N LYS A 99 -23.62 -20.36 -1.10
CA LYS A 99 -23.30 -20.06 0.29
C LYS A 99 -21.90 -19.46 0.43
N VAL A 100 -20.89 -20.08 -0.18
CA VAL A 100 -19.50 -19.58 -0.16
C VAL A 100 -19.40 -18.18 -0.79
N GLU A 101 -20.08 -17.95 -1.92
CA GLU A 101 -20.10 -16.63 -2.58
C GLU A 101 -20.78 -15.58 -1.68
N THR A 102 -21.84 -15.94 -0.95
CA THR A 102 -22.52 -15.05 -0.01
C THR A 102 -21.62 -14.68 1.17
N GLU A 103 -20.92 -15.65 1.76
CA GLU A 103 -19.96 -15.43 2.84
C GLU A 103 -18.77 -14.55 2.37
N ARG A 104 -18.31 -14.75 1.13
CA ARG A 104 -17.28 -13.91 0.51
C ARG A 104 -17.75 -12.46 0.38
N ARG A 105 -18.97 -12.24 -0.13
CA ARG A 105 -19.55 -10.89 -0.26
C ARG A 105 -19.76 -10.22 1.09
N GLU A 106 -20.17 -10.95 2.11
CA GLU A 106 -20.30 -10.40 3.45
C GLU A 106 -18.95 -10.00 4.04
N THR A 107 -17.92 -10.83 3.84
CA THR A 107 -16.55 -10.54 4.27
C THR A 107 -15.99 -9.30 3.57
N GLU A 108 -16.22 -9.18 2.25
CA GLU A 108 -15.84 -8.00 1.48
C GLU A 108 -16.57 -6.74 1.95
N ARG A 109 -17.87 -6.83 2.22
CA ARG A 109 -18.66 -5.73 2.80
C ARG A 109 -18.08 -5.27 4.13
N ARG A 110 -17.76 -6.21 5.04
CA ARG A 110 -17.12 -5.89 6.34
C ARG A 110 -15.75 -5.23 6.15
N ARG A 111 -14.96 -5.68 5.18
CA ARG A 111 -13.66 -5.08 4.86
C ARG A 111 -13.80 -3.64 4.35
N LEU A 112 -14.77 -3.38 3.48
CA LEU A 112 -15.06 -2.04 2.96
C LEU A 112 -15.59 -1.10 4.06
N GLU A 113 -16.43 -1.60 4.95
CA GLU A 113 -16.93 -0.83 6.10
C GLU A 113 -15.79 -0.46 7.07
N ALA A 114 -14.89 -1.42 7.36
CA ALA A 114 -13.71 -1.16 8.18
C ALA A 114 -12.77 -0.13 7.52
N ALA A 115 -12.56 -0.22 6.20
CA ALA A 115 -11.75 0.75 5.46
C ALA A 115 -12.36 2.16 5.47
N ARG A 116 -13.69 2.28 5.32
CA ARG A 116 -14.40 3.56 5.44
C ARG A 116 -14.26 4.17 6.83
N LYS A 117 -14.39 3.35 7.88
CA LYS A 117 -14.19 3.81 9.26
C LYS A 117 -12.76 4.30 9.47
N ALA A 118 -11.76 3.55 9.03
CA ALA A 118 -10.36 3.96 9.15
C ALA A 118 -10.06 5.26 8.39
N ALA A 119 -10.69 5.50 7.24
CA ALA A 119 -10.57 6.75 6.50
C ALA A 119 -11.20 7.93 7.26
N ALA A 120 -12.38 7.74 7.87
CA ALA A 120 -13.03 8.76 8.70
C ALA A 120 -12.21 9.10 9.95
N ASP A 121 -11.67 8.09 10.65
CA ASP A 121 -10.81 8.27 11.81
C ASP A 121 -9.53 9.05 11.44
N LYS A 122 -8.97 8.78 10.25
CA LYS A 122 -7.81 9.51 9.72
C LYS A 122 -8.15 10.98 9.42
N GLU A 123 -9.27 11.25 8.77
CA GLU A 123 -9.73 12.63 8.48
C GLU A 123 -9.97 13.42 9.77
N GLU A 124 -10.54 12.79 10.80
CA GLU A 124 -10.71 13.41 12.12
C GLU A 124 -9.37 13.75 12.78
N HIS A 125 -8.38 12.86 12.69
CA HIS A 125 -7.04 13.12 13.21
C HIS A 125 -6.36 14.30 12.50
N GLU A 126 -6.44 14.34 11.16
CA GLU A 126 -5.91 15.44 10.36
C GLU A 126 -6.58 16.78 10.70
N ARG A 127 -7.90 16.77 10.96
CA ARG A 127 -8.65 17.96 11.41
C ARG A 127 -8.15 18.45 12.78
N ILE A 128 -7.98 17.55 13.74
CA ILE A 128 -7.48 17.88 15.08
C ILE A 128 -6.06 18.48 15.00
N ASP A 129 -5.20 17.93 14.14
CA ASP A 129 -3.84 18.43 13.99
C ASP A 129 -3.78 19.76 13.22
N ALA A 130 -4.67 19.98 12.26
CA ALA A 130 -4.84 21.29 11.63
C ALA A 130 -5.30 22.36 12.64
N GLU A 131 -6.24 22.02 13.52
CA GLU A 131 -6.72 22.93 14.57
C GLU A 131 -5.60 23.27 15.57
N LYS A 132 -4.81 22.27 16.00
CA LYS A 132 -3.64 22.52 16.87
C LYS A 132 -2.60 23.43 16.22
N ARG A 133 -2.29 23.22 14.93
CA ARG A 133 -1.37 24.09 14.19
C ARG A 133 -1.90 25.51 14.07
N ALA A 134 -3.19 25.68 13.80
CA ALA A 134 -3.83 27.00 13.77
C ALA A 134 -3.76 27.70 15.14
N ALA A 135 -4.02 26.97 16.23
CA ALA A 135 -3.92 27.49 17.59
C ALA A 135 -2.48 27.91 17.96
N GLN A 136 -1.48 27.12 17.54
CA GLN A 136 -0.07 27.45 17.74
C GLN A 136 0.33 28.71 16.96
N ALA A 137 -0.06 28.83 15.69
CA ALA A 137 0.22 30.01 14.88
C ALA A 137 -0.42 31.28 15.47
N LEU A 138 -1.65 31.18 15.99
CA LEU A 138 -2.30 32.31 16.68
C LEU A 138 -1.58 32.69 17.98
N ALA A 139 -1.09 31.70 18.74
CA ALA A 139 -0.34 31.96 19.97
C ALA A 139 1.02 32.64 19.68
N GLU A 140 1.71 32.23 18.61
CA GLU A 140 2.94 32.86 18.15
C GLU A 140 2.70 34.29 17.68
N ALA A 141 1.67 34.53 16.86
CA ALA A 141 1.29 35.87 16.42
C ALA A 141 1.05 36.81 17.63
N ARG A 142 0.31 36.34 18.64
CA ARG A 142 0.09 37.11 19.89
C ARG A 142 1.38 37.41 20.65
N ARG A 143 2.34 36.48 20.67
CA ARG A 143 3.65 36.73 21.29
C ARG A 143 4.43 37.79 20.53
N THR A 144 4.47 37.70 19.21
CA THR A 144 5.17 38.70 18.37
C THR A 144 4.56 40.09 18.52
N GLU A 145 3.23 40.20 18.59
CA GLU A 145 2.54 41.47 18.84
C GLU A 145 2.84 42.01 20.25
N ALA A 146 2.81 41.15 21.28
CA ALA A 146 3.14 41.56 22.64
C ALA A 146 4.59 42.04 22.78
N GLU A 147 5.56 41.35 22.16
CA GLU A 147 6.96 41.79 22.13
C GLU A 147 7.12 43.11 21.38
N ALA A 148 6.42 43.31 20.25
CA ALA A 148 6.43 44.57 19.52
C ALA A 148 5.89 45.73 20.38
N ARG A 149 4.79 45.50 21.11
CA ARG A 149 4.24 46.48 22.07
C ARG A 149 5.23 46.83 23.18
N LEU A 150 5.85 45.82 23.81
CA LEU A 150 6.86 46.05 24.85
C LEU A 150 8.07 46.84 24.33
N LYS A 151 8.52 46.56 23.11
CA LYS A 151 9.61 47.33 22.46
C LYS A 151 9.19 48.77 22.18
N ALA A 152 7.96 49.00 21.72
CA ALA A 152 7.43 50.34 21.48
C ALA A 152 7.33 51.15 22.79
N ASP A 153 6.81 50.55 23.87
CA ASP A 153 6.71 51.20 25.18
C ASP A 153 8.10 51.53 25.75
N ALA A 154 9.09 50.64 25.58
CA ALA A 154 10.47 50.88 25.99
C ALA A 154 11.12 52.03 25.20
N ALA A 155 10.92 52.08 23.88
CA ALA A 155 11.41 53.17 23.04
C ALA A 155 10.79 54.53 23.41
N GLU A 156 9.49 54.56 23.73
CA GLU A 156 8.80 55.75 24.22
C GLU A 156 9.37 56.24 25.57
N ALA A 157 9.67 55.32 26.49
CA ALA A 157 10.26 55.67 27.79
C ALA A 157 11.69 56.23 27.62
N ASP A 158 12.53 55.62 26.79
CA ASP A 158 13.88 56.10 26.47
C ASP A 158 13.83 57.49 25.80
N TRP A 159 12.85 57.72 24.92
CA TRP A 159 12.66 59.02 24.28
C TRP A 159 12.37 60.12 25.32
N ARG A 160 11.40 59.89 26.21
CA ARG A 160 11.06 60.84 27.28
C ARG A 160 12.24 61.16 28.18
N ALA A 161 13.07 60.16 28.49
CA ALA A 161 14.30 60.37 29.27
C ALA A 161 15.35 61.21 28.51
N SER A 162 15.39 61.10 27.18
CA SER A 162 16.33 61.85 26.34
C SER A 162 15.94 63.31 26.09
N ALA A 163 14.63 63.62 26.12
CA ALA A 163 14.06 64.92 25.73
C ALA A 163 14.48 66.13 26.59
N GLY A 164 15.29 65.94 27.65
CA GLY A 164 15.90 67.02 28.44
C GLY A 164 17.40 66.85 28.70
N GLY A 165 18.04 65.82 28.16
CA GLY A 165 19.41 65.43 28.52
C GLY A 165 20.52 66.02 27.63
N GLY A 166 20.19 66.90 26.68
CA GLY A 166 21.14 67.49 25.74
C GLY A 166 21.64 66.52 24.65
N ALA A 167 22.67 66.92 23.91
CA ALA A 167 23.14 66.21 22.71
C ALA A 167 23.56 64.74 22.97
N ALA A 168 24.23 64.46 24.09
CA ALA A 168 24.67 63.10 24.41
C ALA A 168 23.50 62.14 24.67
N ALA A 169 22.41 62.61 25.29
CA ALA A 169 21.23 61.80 25.56
C ALA A 169 20.47 61.47 24.26
N LEU A 170 20.34 62.43 23.34
CA LEU A 170 19.74 62.22 22.02
C LEU A 170 20.56 61.26 21.16
N GLN A 171 21.89 61.37 21.18
CA GLN A 171 22.76 60.43 20.46
C GLN A 171 22.65 59.01 21.04
N SER A 172 22.57 58.88 22.37
CA SER A 172 22.35 57.59 23.05
C SER A 172 20.97 56.98 22.73
N TYR A 173 19.95 57.82 22.54
CA TYR A 173 18.64 57.38 22.08
C TYR A 173 18.73 56.83 20.64
N LEU A 174 19.30 57.59 19.71
CA LEU A 174 19.45 57.20 18.31
C LEU A 174 20.29 55.94 18.11
N GLN A 175 21.28 55.71 18.97
CA GLN A 175 22.09 54.48 18.92
C GLN A 175 21.29 53.24 19.33
N ARG A 176 20.36 53.39 20.28
CA ARG A 176 19.51 52.28 20.77
C ARG A 176 18.27 52.06 19.90
N HIS A 177 17.74 53.14 19.33
CA HIS A 177 16.51 53.15 18.54
C HIS A 177 16.74 53.86 17.19
N PRO A 178 17.60 53.31 16.31
CA PRO A 178 17.97 53.98 15.06
C PRO A 178 16.78 54.21 14.13
N ASP A 179 15.80 53.30 14.17
CA ASP A 179 14.57 53.32 13.38
C ASP A 179 13.32 53.51 14.27
N GLY A 180 13.50 54.03 15.50
CA GLY A 180 12.40 54.28 16.43
C GLY A 180 11.46 55.39 15.94
N ALA A 181 10.23 55.43 16.47
CA ALA A 181 9.23 56.43 16.08
C ALA A 181 9.73 57.89 16.26
N HIS A 182 10.58 58.14 17.26
CA HIS A 182 11.16 59.47 17.52
C HIS A 182 12.57 59.64 16.94
N ALA A 183 13.05 58.73 16.08
CA ALA A 183 14.39 58.82 15.52
C ALA A 183 14.57 60.06 14.63
N ALA A 184 13.53 60.46 13.89
CA ALA A 184 13.56 61.68 13.09
C ALA A 184 13.64 62.93 13.98
N ASP A 185 12.79 62.99 15.01
CA ASP A 185 12.74 64.12 15.96
C ASP A 185 14.03 64.25 16.77
N ALA A 186 14.59 63.12 17.21
CA ALA A 186 15.86 63.08 17.92
C ALA A 186 17.03 63.60 17.07
N ARG A 187 17.08 63.24 15.76
CA ARG A 187 18.09 63.77 14.83
C ARG A 187 17.94 65.28 14.64
N ALA A 188 16.72 65.76 14.42
CA ALA A 188 16.44 67.18 14.25
C ALA A 188 16.80 68.01 15.51
N ALA A 189 16.47 67.51 16.70
CA ALA A 189 16.82 68.15 17.96
C ALA A 189 18.34 68.19 18.19
N LEU A 190 19.04 67.11 17.82
CA LEU A 190 20.50 67.04 17.93
C LEU A 190 21.18 68.06 17.00
N ASP A 191 20.75 68.15 15.74
CA ASP A 191 21.25 69.13 14.79
C ASP A 191 21.01 70.57 15.27
N GLY A 192 19.84 70.84 15.84
CA GLY A 192 19.53 72.14 16.44
C GLY A 192 20.50 72.51 17.57
N LEU A 193 20.84 71.56 18.46
CA LEU A 193 21.81 71.80 19.53
C LEU A 193 23.23 72.05 19.01
N LEU A 194 23.65 71.31 17.97
CA LEU A 194 24.97 71.46 17.37
C LEU A 194 25.13 72.80 16.64
N ASN A 195 24.07 73.26 15.96
CA ASN A 195 24.05 74.52 15.22
C ASN A 195 23.84 75.74 16.13
N SER A 196 23.25 75.56 17.31
CA SER A 196 22.99 76.64 18.29
C SER A 196 24.21 76.99 19.16
N ARG A 197 25.40 76.49 18.82
CA ARG A 197 26.63 76.87 19.53
C ARG A 197 26.77 78.39 19.44
N PRO A 198 26.77 79.14 20.57
CA PRO A 198 26.82 80.58 20.52
C PRO A 198 28.09 80.97 19.76
N ALA A 199 27.95 81.92 18.83
CA ALA A 199 29.07 82.57 18.17
C ALA A 199 29.98 83.11 19.29
N ARG A 200 30.96 82.30 19.69
CA ARG A 200 31.91 82.64 20.73
C ARG A 200 32.65 83.83 20.16
N GLY A 201 32.36 84.99 20.75
CA GLY A 201 32.96 86.26 20.39
C GLY A 201 34.46 86.08 20.23
N LYS A 202 34.96 86.64 19.13
CA LYS A 202 36.30 87.23 19.09
C LYS A 202 36.47 88.06 20.38
N ASP A 203 37.68 88.06 20.91
CA ASP A 203 38.16 88.83 22.07
C ASP A 203 38.29 88.02 23.37
N VAL A 204 39.28 87.13 23.42
CA VAL A 204 40.15 87.05 24.61
C VAL A 204 41.59 86.82 24.17
N ALA A 205 42.43 87.80 24.53
CA ALA A 205 43.87 87.85 24.40
C ALA A 205 44.60 86.73 25.18
N PRO A 206 45.87 86.43 24.85
CA PRO A 206 46.60 85.31 25.44
C PRO A 206 47.20 85.69 26.79
N ALA A 207 46.95 84.91 27.84
CA ALA A 207 47.73 85.01 29.07
C ALA A 207 47.74 83.72 29.90
N ARG A 208 48.97 83.21 30.02
CA ARG A 208 49.61 82.57 31.19
C ARG A 208 49.34 81.09 31.48
N ASP A 209 50.35 80.31 31.12
CA ASP A 209 51.17 79.49 32.02
C ASP A 209 50.60 79.31 33.43
N PHE A 210 50.11 78.10 33.69
CA PHE A 210 50.05 77.56 35.05
C PHE A 210 50.29 76.05 34.98
N THR A 211 51.55 75.67 35.22
CA THR A 211 51.93 74.35 35.72
C THR A 211 51.35 74.13 37.11
N PRO A 212 50.98 72.88 37.45
CA PRO A 212 51.33 72.39 38.76
C PRO A 212 52.04 71.04 38.66
N ASP A 213 53.21 71.03 39.27
CA ASP A 213 54.03 69.87 39.56
C ASP A 213 53.44 69.10 40.77
N ALA A 214 53.78 67.80 40.79
CA ALA A 214 53.92 66.91 41.94
C ALA A 214 52.82 66.72 43.01
N ARG A 215 52.41 65.44 43.13
CA ARG A 215 52.34 64.58 44.33
C ARG A 215 51.57 65.08 45.57
N ASP A 216 50.58 64.29 45.97
CA ASP A 216 50.64 63.64 47.30
C ASP A 216 49.69 62.45 47.42
N ASP A 217 50.18 61.48 48.17
CA ASP A 217 49.61 60.17 48.50
C ASP A 217 48.42 60.23 49.47
N ALA A 218 47.76 59.06 49.56
CA ALA A 218 47.19 58.47 50.77
C ALA A 218 45.68 58.61 51.09
N ALA A 219 45.05 57.42 51.05
CA ALA A 219 44.21 56.83 52.11
C ALA A 219 42.77 57.32 52.34
N ALA A 220 41.80 56.49 51.92
CA ALA A 220 40.60 56.11 52.70
C ALA A 220 39.91 54.90 52.01
N ARG A 221 40.17 53.65 52.41
CA ARG A 221 39.39 52.84 53.38
C ARG A 221 37.90 53.22 53.46
N GLY A 222 37.03 52.38 52.87
CA GLY A 222 35.57 52.48 52.99
C GLY A 222 34.85 51.20 52.54
N GLN A 223 34.71 50.27 53.48
CA GLN A 223 33.81 49.11 53.60
C GLN A 223 32.78 48.83 52.48
N ALA A 224 32.84 47.61 51.92
CA ALA A 224 31.74 46.97 51.19
C ALA A 224 31.17 45.80 52.02
N PRO A 225 29.83 45.71 52.24
CA PRO A 225 29.25 44.56 52.90
C PRO A 225 29.00 43.40 51.93
N ARG A 226 29.30 42.20 52.44
CA ARG A 226 29.01 40.88 51.90
C ARG A 226 27.51 40.70 51.61
N ARG A 227 27.14 40.18 50.43
CA ARG A 227 25.91 39.37 50.30
C ARG A 227 25.90 38.45 49.06
N ASN A 228 25.95 37.15 49.37
CA ASN A 228 25.27 36.01 48.75
C ASN A 228 25.48 35.69 47.25
N GLN A 229 26.43 34.78 47.01
CA GLN A 229 26.34 33.81 45.92
C GLN A 229 25.30 32.72 46.26
N PRO A 230 24.43 32.29 45.33
CA PRO A 230 23.65 31.08 45.50
C PRO A 230 24.51 29.84 45.22
N ARG A 231 24.45 28.95 46.21
CA ARG A 231 25.11 27.66 46.34
C ARG A 231 24.52 26.66 45.34
N ALA A 232 25.40 25.94 44.66
CA ALA A 232 25.07 24.77 43.87
C ALA A 232 24.27 23.75 44.72
N ALA A 233 23.04 23.44 44.29
CA ALA A 233 22.24 22.37 44.86
C ALA A 233 22.46 21.09 44.05
N ALA A 234 23.17 20.15 44.67
CA ALA A 234 23.26 18.77 44.26
C ALA A 234 21.86 18.12 44.28
N THR A 235 21.40 17.64 43.13
CA THR A 235 20.24 16.76 43.01
C THR A 235 20.61 15.38 43.54
N ARG A 236 20.16 15.10 44.77
CA ARG A 236 20.12 13.76 45.35
C ARG A 236 19.10 12.90 44.60
N HIS A 237 19.55 11.73 44.15
CA HIS A 237 18.72 10.59 43.83
C HIS A 237 17.83 10.18 45.02
N PRO A 238 16.53 9.92 44.84
CA PRO A 238 15.82 9.03 45.75
C PRO A 238 16.00 7.58 45.31
N ALA A 239 16.56 6.80 46.23
CA ALA A 239 16.59 5.35 46.19
C ALA A 239 15.17 4.78 46.16
N LYS A 240 14.95 3.87 45.21
CA LYS A 240 13.74 3.06 45.04
C LYS A 240 13.78 1.92 46.05
N ALA A 241 13.07 2.08 47.17
CA ALA A 241 12.88 1.04 48.17
C ALA A 241 11.47 0.44 48.10
N ALA A 242 11.44 -0.89 48.20
CA ALA A 242 10.40 -1.74 48.76
C ALA A 242 8.99 -1.71 48.13
N ALA A 243 8.70 -2.76 47.38
CA ALA A 243 7.36 -3.31 47.24
C ALA A 243 6.91 -3.97 48.55
N PRO A 244 5.62 -3.86 48.90
CA PRO A 244 4.95 -4.95 49.60
C PRO A 244 3.82 -5.53 48.74
N ALA A 245 3.75 -6.85 48.77
CA ALA A 245 2.57 -7.61 48.43
C ALA A 245 1.40 -7.23 49.36
N GLN A 246 0.17 -7.23 48.84
CA GLN A 246 -0.93 -8.11 49.29
C GLN A 246 -2.30 -7.63 48.78
N SER A 247 -3.07 -8.64 48.35
CA SER A 247 -4.52 -8.80 48.28
C SER A 247 -5.43 -7.69 48.84
N ALA A 248 -6.46 -7.33 48.07
CA ALA A 248 -7.86 -7.43 48.50
C ALA A 248 -8.84 -6.99 47.39
N ASP A 249 -9.67 -7.95 46.97
CA ASP A 249 -11.13 -7.86 46.90
C ASP A 249 -11.74 -6.47 46.58
N ARG A 250 -12.21 -6.29 45.33
CA ARG A 250 -13.21 -5.28 44.99
C ARG A 250 -14.34 -5.90 44.18
N ARG A 251 -15.36 -6.34 44.92
CA ARG A 251 -16.73 -6.57 44.45
C ARG A 251 -17.30 -5.35 43.69
N PRO A 252 -18.11 -5.55 42.64
CA PRO A 252 -18.81 -4.46 41.98
C PRO A 252 -19.99 -3.97 42.83
N ARG A 253 -20.06 -2.65 43.05
CA ARG A 253 -21.18 -1.98 43.71
C ARG A 253 -22.42 -2.00 42.83
N LYS A 254 -23.47 -2.68 43.31
CA LYS A 254 -24.86 -2.43 42.94
C LYS A 254 -25.25 -0.99 43.31
N ARG A 255 -25.78 -0.23 42.36
CA ARG A 255 -26.75 0.84 42.64
C ARG A 255 -27.93 0.71 41.67
N GLY A 256 -29.12 0.77 42.26
CA GLY A 256 -30.36 0.32 41.68
C GLY A 256 -31.15 1.37 40.90
N HIS A 257 -32.11 0.81 40.16
CA HIS A 257 -33.50 1.23 39.97
C HIS A 257 -33.84 2.73 39.83
N ALA A 258 -34.34 3.11 38.65
CA ALA A 258 -35.77 3.36 38.45
C ALA A 258 -36.07 3.70 36.98
N SER A 259 -36.97 2.94 36.34
CA SER A 259 -38.14 3.50 35.66
C SER A 259 -38.92 2.37 34.99
N THR A 260 -40.08 2.07 35.57
CA THR A 260 -41.07 1.11 35.10
C THR A 260 -41.89 1.74 33.98
N ALA A 261 -41.75 1.26 32.75
CA ALA A 261 -42.78 1.37 31.73
C ALA A 261 -43.39 -0.02 31.51
N ARG A 262 -44.62 -0.19 32.02
CA ARG A 262 -45.45 -1.39 31.80
C ARG A 262 -45.75 -1.51 30.30
N LEU A 263 -45.22 -2.55 29.65
CA LEU A 263 -45.72 -3.04 28.38
C LEU A 263 -46.36 -4.42 28.63
N LYS A 264 -47.64 -4.54 28.31
CA LYS A 264 -48.36 -5.81 28.33
C LYS A 264 -47.89 -6.65 27.13
N PRO A 265 -47.52 -7.94 27.32
CA PRO A 265 -47.21 -8.81 26.20
C PRO A 265 -48.51 -9.29 25.53
N VAL A 266 -48.59 -9.16 24.22
CA VAL A 266 -49.56 -9.88 23.38
C VAL A 266 -48.80 -11.03 22.72
N LEU A 267 -49.27 -12.26 22.97
CA LEU A 267 -48.70 -13.50 22.46
C LEU A 267 -48.93 -13.58 20.93
N GLY A 268 -47.85 -13.74 20.16
CA GLY A 268 -47.94 -14.15 18.75
C GLY A 268 -47.90 -15.68 18.65
N ALA A 269 -48.62 -16.24 17.67
CA ALA A 269 -48.89 -17.68 17.55
C ALA A 269 -47.65 -18.59 17.34
N ASN A 270 -46.44 -18.04 17.13
CA ASN A 270 -45.24 -18.82 16.80
C ASN A 270 -44.03 -18.59 17.76
N GLY A 271 -44.24 -18.03 18.95
CA GLY A 271 -43.24 -18.07 20.03
C GLY A 271 -41.96 -17.22 19.88
N GLU A 272 -41.71 -16.54 18.77
CA GLU A 272 -40.54 -15.66 18.60
C GLU A 272 -40.79 -14.19 19.00
N ARG A 273 -39.84 -13.63 19.76
CA ARG A 273 -39.84 -12.21 20.16
C ARG A 273 -39.19 -11.35 19.07
N VAL A 274 -40.00 -10.66 18.27
CA VAL A 274 -39.50 -9.66 17.30
C VAL A 274 -39.72 -8.25 17.84
N ILE A 275 -38.64 -7.50 18.06
CA ILE A 275 -38.70 -6.07 18.41
C ILE A 275 -38.90 -5.27 17.12
N ARG A 276 -40.10 -4.72 16.94
CA ARG A 276 -40.46 -3.88 15.78
C ARG A 276 -40.26 -2.41 16.15
N ILE A 277 -39.19 -1.79 15.65
CA ILE A 277 -39.01 -0.33 15.72
C ILE A 277 -39.88 0.29 14.62
N VAL A 278 -41.02 0.86 14.99
CA VAL A 278 -41.88 1.65 14.09
C VAL A 278 -41.51 3.12 14.28
N ARG A 279 -40.87 3.72 13.27
CA ARG A 279 -40.65 5.17 13.23
C ARG A 279 -41.90 5.81 12.65
N ALA A 280 -42.63 6.54 13.50
CA ALA A 280 -43.79 7.33 13.09
C ALA A 280 -43.33 8.49 12.19
N ASN A 281 -43.96 8.62 11.02
CA ASN A 281 -43.85 9.77 10.14
C ASN A 281 -45.27 10.30 9.92
N ALA A 282 -45.61 11.41 10.55
CA ALA A 282 -46.82 12.17 10.25
C ALA A 282 -46.69 13.58 10.83
N LEU A 283 -46.74 14.58 9.95
CA LEU A 283 -47.47 15.86 10.05
C LEU A 283 -47.28 16.55 8.68
N LYS A 284 -48.23 16.47 7.75
CA LYS A 284 -49.47 17.28 7.58
C LYS A 284 -49.20 18.62 6.84
N SER A 285 -49.71 18.69 5.61
CA SER A 285 -49.75 19.87 4.70
C SER A 285 -50.61 21.02 5.23
N PRO A 286 -50.62 22.24 4.63
CA PRO A 286 -51.41 22.47 3.40
C PRO A 286 -50.82 23.49 2.38
N ALA A 287 -51.57 23.62 1.28
CA ALA A 287 -51.28 24.27 0.01
C ALA A 287 -51.08 25.80 0.02
N ALA A 288 -50.30 26.30 -0.96
CA ALA A 288 -50.55 27.56 -1.63
C ALA A 288 -49.94 27.52 -3.05
N ARG A 289 -50.81 27.63 -4.06
CA ARG A 289 -50.45 27.94 -5.46
C ARG A 289 -50.01 29.39 -5.53
N VAL A 290 -48.81 29.67 -6.03
CA VAL A 290 -48.47 30.96 -6.65
C VAL A 290 -47.70 30.68 -7.94
N ALA A 291 -48.22 31.24 -9.02
CA ALA A 291 -47.65 31.23 -10.35
C ALA A 291 -46.35 32.04 -10.40
N VAL A 292 -45.34 31.56 -11.11
CA VAL A 292 -44.17 32.37 -11.51
C VAL A 292 -43.96 32.20 -13.00
N ALA A 293 -43.99 33.34 -13.68
CA ALA A 293 -43.70 33.53 -15.08
C ALA A 293 -42.20 33.75 -15.32
N SER A 294 -41.74 33.33 -16.50
CA SER A 294 -40.71 34.00 -17.33
C SER A 294 -39.22 33.96 -16.92
N PRO A 295 -38.29 34.18 -17.88
CA PRO A 295 -37.23 33.22 -18.19
C PRO A 295 -35.82 33.67 -17.76
N ALA A 296 -34.94 32.69 -17.56
CA ALA A 296 -33.53 32.92 -17.28
C ALA A 296 -32.74 33.33 -18.55
N PRO A 297 -31.74 34.22 -18.43
CA PRO A 297 -30.89 34.66 -19.54
C PRO A 297 -29.85 33.59 -19.89
N LYS A 298 -29.59 33.46 -21.20
CA LYS A 298 -28.46 32.69 -21.76
C LYS A 298 -27.15 33.23 -21.17
N THR A 299 -26.48 32.41 -20.37
CA THR A 299 -25.10 32.67 -19.96
C THR A 299 -24.20 31.89 -20.92
N ASP A 300 -23.41 32.62 -21.69
CA ASP A 300 -22.41 32.07 -22.60
C ASP A 300 -21.44 31.17 -21.81
N ALA A 301 -21.34 29.92 -22.26
CA ALA A 301 -20.40 28.94 -21.77
C ALA A 301 -18.99 29.37 -22.17
N ALA A 302 -18.35 30.16 -21.30
CA ALA A 302 -16.93 30.42 -21.34
C ALA A 302 -16.19 29.08 -21.27
N ALA A 303 -15.46 28.79 -22.36
CA ALA A 303 -14.62 27.62 -22.49
C ALA A 303 -13.68 27.50 -21.28
N ALA A 304 -13.82 26.40 -20.54
CA ALA A 304 -12.90 26.05 -19.48
C ALA A 304 -11.46 26.00 -20.06
N PRO A 305 -10.47 26.61 -19.39
CA PRO A 305 -9.10 26.53 -19.84
C PRO A 305 -8.68 25.07 -19.87
N LYS A 306 -8.22 24.61 -21.03
CA LYS A 306 -7.58 23.30 -21.20
C LYS A 306 -6.46 23.22 -20.16
N GLN A 307 -6.63 22.37 -19.16
CA GLN A 307 -5.58 22.09 -18.19
C GLN A 307 -4.36 21.62 -18.99
N ASP A 308 -3.32 22.44 -18.93
CA ASP A 308 -2.01 22.14 -19.46
C ASP A 308 -1.61 20.77 -18.88
N GLN A 309 -1.35 19.80 -19.75
CA GLN A 309 -0.87 18.49 -19.33
C GLN A 309 0.49 18.74 -18.70
N THR A 310 0.47 18.86 -17.38
CA THR A 310 1.61 19.04 -16.51
C THR A 310 2.72 18.11 -16.96
N ALA A 311 3.87 18.72 -17.29
CA ALA A 311 5.06 18.04 -17.77
C ALA A 311 5.27 16.75 -16.96
N ARG A 312 5.25 15.61 -17.66
CA ARG A 312 5.57 14.31 -17.03
C ARG A 312 6.90 14.48 -16.30
N PRO A 313 6.99 14.13 -15.00
CA PRO A 313 8.26 14.19 -14.29
C PRO A 313 9.26 13.34 -15.07
N VAL A 314 10.33 13.98 -15.55
CA VAL A 314 11.42 13.30 -16.25
C VAL A 314 12.10 12.42 -15.21
N ALA A 315 12.03 11.10 -15.39
CA ALA A 315 12.68 10.16 -14.49
C ALA A 315 14.16 10.52 -14.39
N GLU A 316 14.69 10.54 -13.17
CA GLU A 316 16.11 10.77 -12.94
C GLU A 316 16.95 9.75 -13.73
N LEU A 317 18.01 10.25 -14.37
CA LEU A 317 18.90 9.43 -15.17
C LEU A 317 19.80 8.62 -14.22
N PHE A 318 19.74 7.30 -14.34
CA PHE A 318 20.70 6.42 -13.67
C PHE A 318 22.12 6.72 -14.19
N PRO A 319 23.15 6.75 -13.33
CA PRO A 319 24.50 7.07 -13.79
C PRO A 319 24.94 6.16 -14.92
N ALA A 320 25.57 6.73 -15.95
CA ALA A 320 26.06 5.97 -17.10
C ALA A 320 27.06 4.89 -16.69
N GLU A 321 27.88 5.18 -15.68
CA GLU A 321 28.85 4.25 -15.10
C GLU A 321 28.54 4.06 -13.61
N PRO A 322 27.64 3.13 -13.25
CA PRO A 322 27.41 2.84 -11.84
C PRO A 322 28.71 2.28 -11.21
N PRO A 323 28.91 2.48 -9.89
CA PRO A 323 30.00 1.81 -9.18
C PRO A 323 30.00 0.31 -9.45
N ARG A 324 31.17 -0.34 -9.39
CA ARG A 324 31.27 -1.79 -9.54
C ARG A 324 30.40 -2.46 -8.48
N ALA A 325 29.44 -3.29 -8.92
CA ALA A 325 28.59 -4.05 -8.00
C ALA A 325 29.40 -5.11 -7.24
N SER A 326 29.02 -5.39 -6.00
CA SER A 326 29.62 -6.44 -5.18
C SER A 326 29.41 -7.82 -5.81
N ALA A 327 28.26 -8.04 -6.43
CA ALA A 327 27.97 -9.23 -7.22
C ALA A 327 27.03 -8.92 -8.39
N ARG A 328 27.11 -9.74 -9.45
CA ARG A 328 26.27 -9.64 -10.65
C ARG A 328 25.68 -11.00 -11.02
N TYR A 329 24.41 -11.00 -11.46
CA TYR A 329 23.74 -12.17 -12.01
C TYR A 329 22.86 -11.76 -13.19
N ASP A 330 23.06 -12.37 -14.35
CA ASP A 330 22.19 -12.16 -15.51
C ASP A 330 21.03 -13.16 -15.44
N ILE A 331 19.80 -12.65 -15.39
CA ILE A 331 18.59 -13.49 -15.33
C ILE A 331 18.40 -14.16 -16.69
N PRO A 332 18.11 -15.49 -16.75
CA PRO A 332 17.89 -16.19 -18.01
C PRO A 332 16.85 -15.51 -18.90
N GLU A 333 17.21 -15.25 -20.16
CA GLU A 333 16.33 -14.57 -21.14
C GLU A 333 14.98 -15.28 -21.34
N ALA A 334 14.94 -16.60 -21.13
CA ALA A 334 13.73 -17.41 -21.25
C ALA A 334 12.57 -16.91 -20.36
N ILE A 335 12.89 -16.27 -19.23
CA ILE A 335 11.88 -15.71 -18.30
C ILE A 335 11.18 -14.50 -18.93
N PHE A 336 11.91 -13.70 -19.71
CA PHE A 336 11.39 -12.49 -20.33
C PHE A 336 10.97 -12.70 -21.79
N ALA A 337 11.22 -13.87 -22.38
CA ALA A 337 10.92 -14.16 -23.78
C ALA A 337 9.44 -13.95 -24.16
N ALA A 338 8.52 -14.13 -23.22
CA ALA A 338 7.09 -13.89 -23.42
C ALA A 338 6.67 -12.42 -23.23
N MET A 339 7.55 -11.58 -22.69
CA MET A 339 7.25 -10.20 -22.32
C MET A 339 7.70 -9.26 -23.45
N ARG A 340 6.75 -8.54 -24.02
CA ARG A 340 6.96 -7.70 -25.22
C ARG A 340 7.37 -6.27 -24.90
N THR A 341 7.17 -5.84 -23.65
CA THR A 341 7.45 -4.47 -23.23
C THR A 341 8.16 -4.44 -21.89
N TYR A 342 8.94 -3.39 -21.64
CA TYR A 342 9.49 -3.14 -20.30
C TYR A 342 8.39 -3.07 -19.23
N GLY A 343 7.20 -2.57 -19.56
CA GLY A 343 6.08 -2.52 -18.63
C GLY A 343 5.66 -3.90 -18.14
N GLU A 344 5.68 -4.92 -19.00
CA GLU A 344 5.39 -6.31 -18.63
C GLU A 344 6.51 -6.91 -17.79
N ALA A 345 7.77 -6.72 -18.20
CA ALA A 345 8.94 -7.16 -17.44
C ALA A 345 9.00 -6.52 -16.05
N THR A 346 8.76 -5.22 -15.96
CA THR A 346 8.67 -4.49 -14.71
C THR A 346 7.51 -5.02 -13.85
N LYS A 347 6.31 -5.23 -14.38
CA LYS A 347 5.19 -5.81 -13.62
C LYS A 347 5.53 -7.17 -13.02
N PHE A 348 6.21 -8.02 -13.79
CA PHE A 348 6.70 -9.30 -13.30
C PHE A 348 7.71 -9.15 -12.16
N LEU A 349 8.72 -8.27 -12.33
CA LEU A 349 9.70 -7.99 -11.28
C LEU A 349 9.05 -7.41 -10.02
N LEU A 350 8.06 -6.53 -10.16
CA LEU A 350 7.32 -5.95 -9.03
C LEU A 350 6.57 -7.03 -8.25
N ALA A 351 5.89 -7.95 -8.93
CA ALA A 351 5.22 -9.07 -8.29
C ALA A 351 6.21 -9.98 -7.55
N ALA A 352 7.37 -10.26 -8.15
CA ALA A 352 8.44 -11.03 -7.50
C ALA A 352 8.97 -10.33 -6.24
N LEU A 353 9.22 -9.02 -6.32
CA LEU A 353 9.67 -8.21 -5.19
C LEU A 353 8.63 -8.14 -4.07
N GLU A 354 7.37 -7.94 -4.39
CA GLU A 354 6.28 -7.91 -3.41
C GLU A 354 6.13 -9.23 -2.67
N ASN A 355 6.24 -10.36 -3.38
CA ASN A 355 6.25 -11.69 -2.77
C ASN A 355 7.47 -11.91 -1.86
N GLY A 356 8.60 -11.29 -2.15
CA GLY A 356 9.79 -11.25 -1.28
C GLY A 356 9.69 -10.22 -0.14
N GLY A 357 8.61 -9.44 -0.07
CA GLY A 357 8.40 -8.40 0.93
C GLY A 357 9.21 -7.12 0.70
N TYR A 358 9.57 -6.82 -0.55
CA TYR A 358 10.17 -5.57 -1.02
C TYR A 358 9.10 -4.63 -1.58
N ALA A 359 8.44 -3.89 -0.70
CA ALA A 359 7.38 -2.96 -1.08
C ALA A 359 7.92 -1.64 -1.68
N GLU A 360 9.07 -1.16 -1.18
CA GLU A 360 9.65 0.12 -1.57
C GLU A 360 10.74 -0.05 -2.64
N ARG A 361 10.57 0.66 -3.76
CA ARG A 361 11.49 0.68 -4.90
C ARG A 361 11.46 2.03 -5.60
N SER A 362 12.57 2.36 -6.27
CA SER A 362 12.70 3.54 -7.11
C SER A 362 13.02 3.14 -8.55
N PHE A 363 12.56 3.93 -9.51
CA PHE A 363 12.78 3.72 -10.94
C PHE A 363 13.68 4.82 -11.50
N PHE A 364 14.61 4.42 -12.36
CA PHE A 364 15.52 5.32 -13.04
C PHE A 364 15.57 4.95 -14.52
N SER A 365 15.71 5.96 -15.38
CA SER A 365 15.96 5.72 -16.80
C SER A 365 17.43 5.38 -17.01
N THR A 366 17.74 4.43 -17.88
CA THR A 366 19.11 4.11 -18.32
C THR A 366 19.25 4.39 -19.81
N GLN A 367 20.50 4.41 -20.33
CA GLN A 367 20.73 4.47 -21.77
C GLN A 367 20.20 3.19 -22.43
N GLY A 368 18.98 3.27 -22.96
CA GLY A 368 18.31 2.15 -23.62
C GLY A 368 17.61 1.17 -22.67
N GLY A 369 17.07 1.64 -21.54
CA GLY A 369 16.34 0.76 -20.63
C GLY A 369 15.79 1.43 -19.36
N VAL A 370 15.54 0.59 -18.35
CA VAL A 370 15.05 0.98 -17.01
C VAL A 370 15.86 0.26 -15.95
N ALA A 371 16.24 1.00 -14.91
CA ALA A 371 16.77 0.43 -13.68
C ALA A 371 15.74 0.54 -12.56
N MET A 372 15.54 -0.54 -11.82
CA MET A 372 14.71 -0.58 -10.62
C MET A 372 15.59 -0.91 -9.42
N ILE A 373 15.54 -0.07 -8.40
CA ILE A 373 16.39 -0.16 -7.20
C ILE A 373 15.52 -0.47 -6.00
N THR A 374 15.86 -1.50 -5.22
CA THR A 374 15.18 -1.79 -3.96
C THR A 374 15.63 -0.83 -2.85
N ARG A 375 14.80 -0.65 -1.83
CA ARG A 375 15.24 -0.05 -0.56
C ARG A 375 16.47 -0.78 0.01
N LEU A 376 17.31 -0.04 0.74
CA LEU A 376 18.41 -0.59 1.53
C LEU A 376 17.89 -1.58 2.57
N GLU A 377 18.40 -2.80 2.53
CA GLU A 377 17.97 -3.92 3.37
C GLU A 377 19.09 -4.33 4.33
N ARG A 378 18.80 -4.46 5.62
CA ARG A 378 19.77 -5.00 6.59
C ARG A 378 19.83 -6.53 6.51
N ILE A 379 21.05 -7.06 6.42
CA ILE A 379 21.33 -8.49 6.28
C ILE A 379 22.26 -8.98 7.38
N ALA A 380 22.19 -10.27 7.68
CA ALA A 380 23.16 -10.99 8.49
C ALA A 380 24.42 -11.33 7.67
N ASP A 381 25.44 -11.87 8.34
CA ASP A 381 26.73 -12.17 7.68
C ASP A 381 26.64 -13.23 6.59
N ASP A 382 25.64 -14.11 6.67
CA ASP A 382 25.34 -15.15 5.68
C ASP A 382 24.44 -14.66 4.53
N GLY A 383 24.14 -13.36 4.50
CA GLY A 383 23.28 -12.72 3.51
C GLY A 383 21.77 -12.89 3.76
N ALA A 384 21.35 -13.51 4.86
CA ALA A 384 19.94 -13.64 5.22
C ALA A 384 19.36 -12.27 5.67
N PRO A 385 18.07 -12.00 5.38
CA PRO A 385 17.40 -10.80 5.88
C PRO A 385 17.31 -10.79 7.41
N MET A 386 17.60 -9.65 8.03
CA MET A 386 17.37 -9.47 9.47
C MET A 386 15.86 -9.30 9.78
N PRO A 387 15.36 -9.68 10.98
CA PRO A 387 13.95 -9.46 11.35
C PRO A 387 13.50 -7.99 11.24
N ALA A 388 14.39 -7.05 11.55
CA ALA A 388 14.21 -5.61 11.41
C ALA A 388 14.86 -5.07 10.12
N ARG A 389 14.75 -5.80 9.00
CA ARG A 389 15.49 -5.50 7.76
C ARG A 389 15.27 -4.10 7.17
N TRP A 390 14.16 -3.42 7.51
CA TRP A 390 13.82 -2.08 7.02
C TRP A 390 14.00 -0.95 8.03
N SER A 391 14.45 -1.25 9.26
CA SER A 391 14.58 -0.28 10.34
C SER A 391 15.78 0.63 10.13
N LEU A 392 15.67 1.52 9.15
CA LEU A 392 16.43 2.75 9.13
C LEU A 392 15.66 3.70 10.03
N LYS A 393 16.28 4.19 11.12
CA LYS A 393 15.73 5.35 11.82
C LYS A 393 15.55 6.43 10.75
N GLN A 394 14.31 6.80 10.45
CA GLN A 394 14.05 7.88 9.51
C GLN A 394 14.86 9.08 10.01
N PRO A 395 15.73 9.68 9.17
CA PRO A 395 16.30 10.96 9.51
C PRO A 395 15.13 11.90 9.81
N PRO A 396 15.21 12.76 10.84
CA PRO A 396 14.30 13.88 10.93
C PRO A 396 14.40 14.66 9.60
N ASP A 397 13.27 14.71 8.89
CA ASP A 397 12.97 15.50 7.69
C ASP A 397 13.63 15.12 6.34
N GLY A 398 12.92 14.29 5.56
CA GLY A 398 12.36 14.77 4.27
C GLY A 398 13.15 14.70 2.95
N ALA A 399 14.36 14.13 2.84
CA ALA A 399 15.10 14.13 1.57
C ALA A 399 15.36 12.72 0.99
N VAL A 400 14.60 12.34 -0.04
CA VAL A 400 14.73 11.06 -0.79
C VAL A 400 15.56 11.20 -2.08
N GLU A 401 15.90 12.42 -2.53
CA GLU A 401 16.45 12.67 -3.88
C GLU A 401 17.97 12.48 -4.07
N GLN A 402 18.66 11.67 -3.26
CA GLN A 402 20.12 11.52 -3.45
C GLN A 402 20.66 10.11 -3.30
N THR A 403 19.98 9.02 -3.66
CA THR A 403 20.40 7.64 -3.32
C THR A 403 21.90 7.29 -3.50
N LEU A 404 22.63 7.88 -4.48
CA LEU A 404 24.08 7.69 -4.65
C LEU A 404 25.00 8.74 -3.97
N ALA A 405 24.57 9.98 -3.80
CA ALA A 405 25.30 10.99 -2.99
C ALA A 405 25.01 10.84 -1.48
N PHE A 406 23.82 10.33 -1.14
CA PHE A 406 23.29 9.93 0.16
C PHE A 406 24.14 8.85 0.84
N LEU A 407 24.62 7.85 0.09
CA LEU A 407 25.51 6.81 0.63
C LEU A 407 26.88 7.33 1.07
N ARG A 408 27.32 8.50 0.61
CA ARG A 408 28.69 9.02 0.85
C ARG A 408 28.79 10.03 2.00
N GLY A 409 27.69 10.50 2.60
CA GLY A 409 27.77 11.73 3.42
C GLY A 409 27.08 11.78 4.78
N LYS A 410 25.87 11.23 4.97
CA LYS A 410 25.03 11.61 6.14
C LYS A 410 24.06 10.54 6.63
N PHE A 411 24.51 9.30 6.72
CA PHE A 411 23.71 8.25 7.34
C PHE A 411 24.22 7.90 8.74
N ALA A 412 23.46 8.28 9.75
CA ALA A 412 23.49 7.58 11.03
C ALA A 412 22.70 6.26 10.89
N VAL A 413 23.22 5.33 10.10
CA VAL A 413 22.70 3.96 10.05
C VAL A 413 23.32 3.14 11.16
N GLU A 414 22.57 2.21 11.73
CA GLU A 414 23.11 1.32 12.75
C GLU A 414 24.32 0.53 12.19
N PRO A 415 25.28 0.14 13.04
CA PRO A 415 26.33 -0.76 12.61
C PRO A 415 25.74 -2.08 12.09
N GLY A 416 26.29 -2.59 11.00
CA GLY A 416 25.85 -3.84 10.39
C GLY A 416 26.07 -3.90 8.88
N ARG A 417 25.52 -4.95 8.28
CA ARG A 417 25.61 -5.20 6.84
C ARG A 417 24.29 -4.88 6.16
N TYR A 418 24.41 -4.32 4.97
CA TYR A 418 23.27 -3.87 4.19
C TYR A 418 23.46 -4.29 2.74
N ARG A 419 22.35 -4.51 2.03
CA ARG A 419 22.37 -4.67 0.58
C ARG A 419 21.32 -3.82 -0.11
N THR A 420 21.58 -3.49 -1.36
CA THR A 420 20.60 -2.98 -2.30
C THR A 420 20.67 -3.84 -3.57
N ILE A 421 19.50 -4.22 -4.09
CA ILE A 421 19.38 -5.02 -5.30
C ILE A 421 18.88 -4.10 -6.42
N VAL A 422 19.63 -4.07 -7.53
CA VAL A 422 19.30 -3.28 -8.71
C VAL A 422 18.99 -4.22 -9.86
N PHE A 423 17.81 -4.09 -10.44
CA PHE A 423 17.41 -4.78 -11.66
C PHE A 423 17.57 -3.82 -12.82
N GLN A 424 18.48 -4.11 -13.75
CA GLN A 424 18.67 -3.35 -14.97
C GLN A 424 18.07 -4.09 -16.15
N LEU A 425 17.01 -3.54 -16.72
CA LEU A 425 16.37 -4.03 -17.94
C LEU A 425 16.91 -3.27 -19.14
N HIS A 426 17.33 -3.98 -20.18
CA HIS A 426 17.83 -3.41 -21.43
C HIS A 426 17.29 -4.16 -22.66
N ASP A 427 17.01 -3.43 -23.74
CA ASP A 427 16.50 -3.97 -25.02
C ASP A 427 17.57 -4.79 -25.76
N HIS A 428 18.83 -4.53 -25.42
CA HIS A 428 20.00 -5.23 -25.94
C HIS A 428 20.88 -5.64 -24.76
N PRO A 429 21.59 -6.78 -24.85
CA PRO A 429 22.61 -7.10 -23.86
C PRO A 429 23.54 -5.88 -23.75
N ALA A 430 23.74 -5.38 -22.53
CA ALA A 430 24.69 -4.30 -22.27
C ALA A 430 26.01 -4.66 -22.97
N PRO A 431 26.73 -3.68 -23.58
CA PRO A 431 27.99 -3.97 -24.24
C PRO A 431 28.90 -4.61 -23.20
N ALA A 432 29.06 -5.93 -23.30
CA ALA A 432 29.86 -6.67 -22.36
C ALA A 432 31.25 -6.07 -22.46
N ILE A 433 31.83 -5.67 -21.32
CA ILE A 433 33.27 -5.38 -21.23
C ILE A 433 33.98 -6.73 -21.31
N VAL A 434 33.83 -7.41 -22.44
CA VAL A 434 34.42 -8.70 -22.75
C VAL A 434 35.05 -8.54 -24.11
N LYS A 435 36.37 -8.42 -24.09
CA LYS A 435 37.21 -8.67 -25.25
C LYS A 435 36.94 -10.10 -25.72
N THR A 436 36.57 -10.27 -27.01
CA THR A 436 36.46 -11.54 -27.78
C THR A 436 35.37 -12.53 -27.28
N ALA A 437 34.56 -13.21 -28.10
CA ALA A 437 34.63 -13.59 -29.50
C ALA A 437 33.24 -13.79 -30.13
N ALA A 438 33.22 -13.60 -31.44
CA ALA A 438 32.24 -13.87 -32.49
C ALA A 438 30.90 -14.58 -32.19
N GLY A 439 29.82 -13.94 -32.68
CA GLY A 439 29.04 -14.52 -33.78
C GLY A 439 27.69 -15.18 -33.44
N GLY A 440 26.71 -14.42 -32.96
CA GLY A 440 25.32 -14.89 -32.86
C GLY A 440 24.32 -13.73 -32.96
N ARG A 441 23.34 -13.83 -33.88
CA ARG A 441 22.33 -12.80 -34.16
C ARG A 441 21.41 -12.56 -32.94
N SER A 442 21.38 -11.33 -32.42
CA SER A 442 20.34 -10.88 -31.47
C SER A 442 19.08 -10.47 -32.24
N LYS A 443 17.97 -11.18 -32.00
CA LYS A 443 16.61 -10.69 -32.26
C LYS A 443 15.97 -10.30 -30.92
N GLY A 444 16.44 -9.18 -30.38
CA GLY A 444 15.73 -8.27 -29.47
C GLY A 444 14.96 -8.88 -28.29
N GLY A 445 15.61 -9.73 -27.49
CA GLY A 445 15.08 -10.13 -26.19
C GLY A 445 15.42 -9.09 -25.13
N THR A 446 14.47 -8.78 -24.23
CA THR A 446 14.76 -7.98 -23.03
C THR A 446 15.74 -8.75 -22.15
N THR A 447 16.91 -8.17 -21.91
CA THR A 447 17.89 -8.73 -20.96
C THR A 447 17.70 -8.07 -19.60
N CYS A 448 17.87 -8.85 -18.52
CA CYS A 448 17.81 -8.32 -17.16
C CYS A 448 19.05 -8.72 -16.37
N ALA A 449 19.83 -7.73 -15.97
CA ALA A 449 20.96 -7.91 -15.07
C ALA A 449 20.58 -7.53 -13.65
N VAL A 450 20.91 -8.38 -12.69
CA VAL A 450 20.80 -8.09 -11.26
C VAL A 450 22.17 -7.70 -10.75
N LEU A 451 22.26 -6.49 -10.22
CA LEU A 451 23.44 -5.99 -9.53
C LEU A 451 23.13 -5.94 -8.03
N VAL A 452 23.99 -6.55 -7.23
CA VAL A 452 23.90 -6.49 -5.77
C VAL A 452 25.02 -5.61 -5.26
N TYR A 453 24.67 -4.58 -4.51
CA TYR A 453 25.60 -3.71 -3.82
C TYR A 453 25.51 -4.02 -2.33
N GLU A 454 26.63 -4.41 -1.75
CA GLU A 454 26.71 -4.70 -0.32
C GLU A 454 27.55 -3.65 0.41
N PHE A 455 27.06 -3.23 1.57
CA PHE A 455 27.67 -2.19 2.38
C PHE A 455 27.88 -2.69 3.81
N VAL A 456 29.01 -2.30 4.40
CA VAL A 456 29.25 -2.41 5.84
C VAL A 456 29.18 -1.01 6.43
N SER A 457 28.41 -0.88 7.52
CA SER A 457 28.38 0.31 8.37
C SER A 457 29.02 0.01 9.73
N ASP A 458 29.89 0.90 10.20
CA ASP A 458 30.38 0.92 11.58
C ASP A 458 29.60 1.90 12.48
N GLY A 459 28.50 2.47 11.97
CA GLY A 459 27.71 3.51 12.63
C GLY A 459 28.15 4.94 12.33
N SER A 460 29.34 5.11 11.73
CA SER A 460 29.91 6.41 11.37
C SER A 460 30.23 6.53 9.88
N THR A 461 30.67 5.43 9.26
CA THR A 461 31.03 5.35 7.85
C THR A 461 30.34 4.16 7.20
N VAL A 462 29.98 4.33 5.93
CA VAL A 462 29.43 3.26 5.10
C VAL A 462 30.42 2.98 3.98
N ARG A 463 30.79 1.71 3.81
CA ARG A 463 31.76 1.27 2.80
C ARG A 463 31.15 0.16 1.95
N LEU A 464 31.27 0.28 0.63
CA LEU A 464 30.96 -0.80 -0.29
C LEU A 464 31.96 -1.93 -0.08
N VAL A 465 31.49 -3.17 0.01
CA VAL A 465 32.34 -4.35 0.22
C VAL A 465 32.15 -5.36 -0.90
N GLU A 466 33.25 -6.01 -1.30
CA GLU A 466 33.21 -7.20 -2.13
C GLU A 466 33.00 -8.40 -1.19
N ASN A 467 31.84 -9.04 -1.25
CA ASN A 467 31.53 -10.22 -0.44
C ASN A 467 31.72 -11.50 -1.28
N GLY A 468 31.96 -12.64 -0.62
CA GLY A 468 32.08 -13.95 -1.26
C GLY A 468 30.75 -14.55 -1.74
N LEU A 469 29.61 -13.91 -1.44
CA LEU A 469 28.31 -14.36 -1.93
C LEU A 469 28.09 -13.93 -3.38
N SER A 470 27.69 -14.89 -4.20
CA SER A 470 27.20 -14.63 -5.55
C SER A 470 25.86 -13.88 -5.51
N ALA A 471 25.54 -13.16 -6.59
CA ALA A 471 24.25 -12.48 -6.69
C ALA A 471 23.08 -13.49 -6.69
N LYS A 472 23.29 -14.71 -7.20
CA LYS A 472 22.29 -15.79 -7.12
C LYS A 472 22.02 -16.20 -5.67
N GLU A 473 23.04 -16.29 -4.82
CA GLU A 473 22.86 -16.57 -3.38
C GLU A 473 22.16 -15.43 -2.66
N HIS A 474 22.49 -14.17 -2.95
CA HIS A 474 21.74 -13.03 -2.41
C HIS A 474 20.26 -13.09 -2.80
N LEU A 475 19.94 -13.39 -4.05
CA LEU A 475 18.55 -13.55 -4.51
C LEU A 475 17.85 -14.73 -3.81
N ALA A 476 18.57 -15.83 -3.55
CA ALA A 476 18.02 -16.98 -2.84
C ALA A 476 17.69 -16.61 -1.38
N LYS A 477 18.64 -15.97 -0.69
CA LYS A 477 18.48 -15.51 0.71
C LYS A 477 17.41 -14.42 0.85
N ALA A 478 17.23 -13.60 -0.18
CA ALA A 478 16.15 -12.62 -0.29
C ALA A 478 14.76 -13.24 -0.56
N GLY A 479 14.69 -14.54 -0.88
CA GLY A 479 13.45 -15.19 -1.30
C GLY A 479 12.99 -14.82 -2.72
N LEU A 480 13.85 -14.18 -3.51
CA LEU A 480 13.52 -13.70 -4.87
C LEU A 480 13.88 -14.72 -5.95
N LEU A 481 14.89 -15.58 -5.72
CA LEU A 481 15.41 -16.48 -6.74
C LEU A 481 14.35 -17.42 -7.31
N LYS A 482 13.37 -17.87 -6.50
CA LYS A 482 12.30 -18.77 -6.94
C LYS A 482 11.46 -18.21 -8.09
N ALA A 483 11.33 -16.88 -8.18
CA ALA A 483 10.64 -16.24 -9.29
C ALA A 483 11.46 -16.27 -10.60
N PHE A 484 12.78 -16.42 -10.50
CA PHE A 484 13.73 -16.34 -11.62
C PHE A 484 14.34 -17.69 -11.99
N GLU A 485 13.80 -18.79 -11.47
CA GLU A 485 14.13 -20.13 -11.94
C GLU A 485 12.97 -20.64 -12.79
N PRO A 486 13.23 -21.25 -13.96
CA PRO A 486 12.18 -21.83 -14.77
C PRO A 486 11.43 -22.87 -13.94
N ALA A 487 10.09 -22.85 -14.02
CA ALA A 487 9.27 -23.89 -13.43
C ALA A 487 9.72 -25.23 -14.03
N ARG A 488 10.27 -26.10 -13.18
CA ARG A 488 10.74 -27.43 -13.57
C ARG A 488 9.59 -28.36 -13.91
#